data_AF-A0A147B6Q6-F1
#
_entry.id   AF-A0A147B6Q6-F1
#
_cell.length_a   1.000
_cell.length_b   1.000
_cell.length_c   1.000
_cell.angle_alpha   90.00
_cell.angle_beta   90.00
_cell.angle_gamma   90.00
#
_symmetry.space_group_name_H-M   'P 1'
#
loop_
_entity.id
_entity.type
_entity.pdbx_description
1 polymer ?
#
loop_
_entity_poly.entity_id
_entity_poly.type
_entity_poly.pdbx_seq_one_letter_code
_entity_poly.pdbx_strand_id
1 'polypeptide(L)'
;LFTGCTPALCQDIAQANITAEPSFIKVAEGSMVKFTCMQMSDYNQTGRLFILRWQGPNGTLGELQEKPDGVRGREKVLSGRVASDVSETNYTCMPDVPAACCDGVGVTVTLVVYDVPVYTTHMAVLGGLVLFLALVCLVLHETRRRSYRRVKTADEVDAEWEYV
;
A
#
# COMPACT_ATOMS: atom_id res chain seq x y z
N LEU A 1 38.00 11.83 -18.63
CA LEU A 1 37.53 12.78 -19.66
C LEU A 1 36.26 12.21 -20.28
N PHE A 2 35.10 12.68 -19.81
CA PHE A 2 33.79 12.24 -20.28
C PHE A 2 33.52 12.85 -21.66
N THR A 3 33.84 12.14 -22.73
CA THR A 3 33.74 12.60 -24.12
C THR A 3 32.30 12.67 -24.65
N GLY A 4 31.28 12.54 -23.78
CA GLY A 4 29.86 12.49 -24.16
C GLY A 4 29.00 13.66 -23.68
N CYS A 5 29.47 14.49 -22.74
CA CYS A 5 28.69 15.63 -22.25
C CYS A 5 28.96 16.85 -23.14
N THR A 6 28.04 17.16 -24.05
CA THR A 6 28.06 18.42 -24.81
C THR A 6 26.89 19.30 -24.37
N PRO A 7 27.03 20.64 -24.44
CA PRO A 7 25.90 21.54 -24.20
C PRO A 7 24.68 21.22 -25.10
N ALA A 8 24.94 20.74 -26.33
CA ALA A 8 23.91 20.31 -27.26
C ALA A 8 23.09 19.12 -26.72
N LEU A 9 23.74 18.15 -26.06
CA LEU A 9 23.03 17.02 -25.45
C LEU A 9 22.04 17.49 -24.36
N CYS A 10 22.44 18.45 -23.52
CA CYS A 10 21.53 18.97 -22.50
C CYS A 10 20.35 19.73 -23.10
N GLN A 11 20.58 20.44 -24.19
CA GLN A 11 19.52 21.13 -24.93
C GLN A 11 18.55 20.13 -25.58
N ASP A 12 19.07 19.04 -26.18
CA ASP A 12 18.25 17.97 -26.76
C ASP A 12 17.39 17.29 -25.69
N ILE A 13 17.95 17.04 -24.50
CA ILE A 13 17.19 16.44 -23.40
C ILE A 13 16.12 17.39 -22.89
N ALA A 14 16.43 18.68 -22.73
CA ALA A 14 15.44 19.68 -22.33
C ALA A 14 14.29 19.77 -23.34
N GLN A 15 14.56 19.57 -24.64
CA GLN A 15 13.56 19.53 -25.69
C GLN A 15 12.75 18.22 -25.73
N ALA A 16 13.27 17.12 -25.18
CA ALA A 16 12.57 15.84 -25.13
C ALA A 16 11.34 15.81 -24.20
N ASN A 17 11.09 16.93 -23.49
CA ASN A 17 9.91 17.16 -22.65
C ASN A 17 9.48 15.91 -21.87
N ILE A 18 10.37 15.50 -20.96
CA ILE A 18 10.14 14.35 -20.10
C ILE A 18 9.05 14.73 -19.08
N THR A 19 8.06 13.87 -18.92
CA THR A 19 6.97 14.02 -17.96
C THR A 19 6.81 12.74 -17.14
N ALA A 20 6.23 12.85 -15.95
CA ALA A 20 5.95 11.71 -15.09
C ALA A 20 4.56 11.82 -14.46
N GLU A 21 3.83 10.71 -14.44
CA GLU A 21 2.48 10.61 -13.90
C GLU A 21 2.31 9.36 -13.00
N PRO A 22 1.63 9.48 -11.85
CA PRO A 22 1.23 10.75 -11.22
C PRO A 22 2.45 11.53 -10.69
N SER A 23 2.36 12.86 -10.56
CA SER A 23 3.40 13.70 -9.94
C SER A 23 3.44 13.59 -8.41
N PHE A 24 2.31 13.24 -7.81
CA PHE A 24 2.16 13.01 -6.38
C PHE A 24 1.17 11.87 -6.14
N ILE A 25 1.51 10.97 -5.22
CA ILE A 25 0.58 9.95 -4.76
C ILE A 25 0.67 9.78 -3.24
N LYS A 26 -0.49 9.62 -2.59
CA LYS A 26 -0.59 9.24 -1.19
C LYS A 26 -1.30 7.90 -1.08
N VAL A 27 -0.63 6.88 -0.56
CA VAL A 27 -1.15 5.50 -0.48
C VAL A 27 -0.93 4.88 0.88
N ALA A 28 -1.76 3.90 1.19
CA ALA A 28 -1.60 3.05 2.36
C ALA A 28 -0.34 2.17 2.24
N GLU A 29 0.30 1.87 3.37
CA GLU A 29 1.33 0.84 3.45
C GLU A 29 0.89 -0.47 2.76
N GLY A 30 1.80 -1.09 2.01
CA GLY A 30 1.55 -2.35 1.30
C GLY A 30 0.70 -2.21 0.03
N SER A 31 0.31 -0.99 -0.34
CA SER A 31 -0.38 -0.72 -1.61
C SER A 31 0.53 -0.95 -2.81
N MET A 32 -0.08 -1.32 -3.94
CA MET A 32 0.61 -1.33 -5.23
C MET A 32 0.62 0.07 -5.82
N VAL A 33 1.78 0.54 -6.26
CA VAL A 33 1.96 1.82 -6.95
C VAL A 33 2.49 1.62 -8.37
N LYS A 34 2.13 2.55 -9.25
CA LYS A 34 2.65 2.65 -10.61
C LYS A 34 2.94 4.12 -10.90
N PHE A 35 4.20 4.41 -11.24
CA PHE A 35 4.63 5.66 -11.81
C PHE A 35 5.02 5.42 -13.25
N THR A 36 4.67 6.36 -14.10
CA THR A 36 4.87 6.28 -15.53
C THR A 36 5.63 7.50 -15.96
N CYS A 37 6.79 7.31 -16.56
CA CYS A 37 7.57 8.40 -17.12
C CYS A 37 7.56 8.30 -18.64
N MET A 38 7.27 9.42 -19.30
CA MET A 38 7.17 9.51 -20.75
C MET A 38 8.07 10.63 -21.26
N GLN A 39 8.53 10.51 -22.51
CA GLN A 39 9.13 11.61 -23.23
C GLN A 39 8.31 11.93 -24.48
N MET A 40 8.07 13.22 -24.71
CA MET A 40 7.57 13.70 -26.00
C MET A 40 8.77 14.05 -26.86
N SER A 41 9.22 13.10 -27.69
CA SER A 41 10.17 13.45 -28.75
C SER A 41 9.50 14.45 -29.70
N ASP A 42 10.20 15.55 -30.00
CA ASP A 42 9.90 16.33 -31.19
C ASP A 42 10.23 15.46 -32.41
N TYR A 43 9.21 14.78 -32.92
CA TYR A 43 9.30 13.90 -34.08
C TYR A 43 9.83 14.63 -35.33
N ASN A 44 9.85 15.98 -35.32
CA ASN A 44 10.27 16.79 -36.45
C ASN A 44 11.76 17.16 -36.52
N GLN A 45 12.59 16.95 -35.49
CA GLN A 45 13.97 17.48 -35.51
C GLN A 45 15.09 16.45 -35.38
N THR A 46 14.92 15.35 -34.63
CA THR A 46 16.03 14.38 -34.41
C THR A 46 15.65 12.91 -34.44
N GLY A 47 14.38 12.56 -34.21
CA GLY A 47 13.91 11.15 -34.15
C GLY A 47 14.59 10.30 -33.07
N ARG A 48 15.30 10.91 -32.11
CA ARG A 48 16.06 10.22 -31.07
C ARG A 48 15.26 10.19 -29.78
N LEU A 49 15.02 8.99 -29.27
CA LEU A 49 14.46 8.75 -27.94
C LEU A 49 15.60 8.44 -26.98
N PHE A 50 15.60 9.10 -25.82
CA PHE A 50 16.53 8.76 -24.75
C PHE A 50 16.06 7.50 -24.02
N ILE A 51 17.01 6.71 -23.52
CA ILE A 51 16.67 5.63 -22.58
C ILE A 51 16.33 6.30 -21.25
N LEU A 52 15.12 6.09 -20.74
CA LEU A 52 14.68 6.62 -19.46
C LEU A 52 15.00 5.64 -18.32
N ARG A 53 15.35 6.19 -17.16
CA ARG A 53 15.61 5.49 -15.91
C ARG A 53 14.99 6.22 -14.73
N TRP A 54 14.63 5.46 -13.72
CA TRP A 54 14.19 5.95 -12.43
C TRP A 54 15.34 5.94 -11.44
N GLN A 55 15.40 6.98 -10.62
CA GLN A 55 16.28 7.09 -9.48
C GLN A 55 15.43 7.32 -8.24
N GLY A 56 15.54 6.43 -7.26
CA GLY A 56 14.89 6.61 -5.97
C GLY A 56 15.83 7.26 -4.95
N PRO A 57 15.40 7.34 -3.68
CA PRO A 57 16.16 7.96 -2.61
C PRO A 57 17.50 7.24 -2.45
N ASN A 58 18.57 8.01 -2.24
CA ASN A 58 19.95 7.51 -2.11
C ASN A 58 20.43 6.67 -3.32
N GLY A 59 19.80 6.83 -4.49
CA GLY A 59 20.16 6.09 -5.71
C GLY A 59 19.60 4.66 -5.78
N THR A 60 18.70 4.27 -4.88
CA THR A 60 18.09 2.93 -4.86
C THR A 60 16.59 3.01 -5.08
N LEU A 61 16.00 1.99 -5.73
CA LEU A 61 14.55 1.94 -5.98
C LEU A 61 13.77 1.25 -4.84
N GLY A 62 14.48 0.69 -3.85
CA GLY A 62 13.87 -0.12 -2.79
C GLY A 62 13.18 -1.35 -3.38
N GLU A 63 11.91 -1.55 -3.00
CA GLU A 63 11.07 -2.64 -3.48
C GLU A 63 10.41 -2.37 -4.85
N LEU A 64 10.50 -1.14 -5.37
CA LEU A 64 9.94 -0.79 -6.66
C LEU A 64 10.84 -1.28 -7.80
N GLN A 65 10.22 -1.76 -8.87
CA GLN A 65 10.93 -2.30 -10.03
C GLN A 65 10.59 -1.53 -11.30
N GLU A 66 11.62 -1.29 -12.10
CA GLU A 66 11.44 -0.75 -13.43
C GLU A 66 10.91 -1.80 -14.39
N LYS A 67 9.89 -1.43 -15.17
CA LYS A 67 9.39 -2.22 -16.28
C LYS A 67 9.48 -1.41 -17.57
N PRO A 68 10.04 -2.00 -18.65
CA PRO A 68 9.95 -1.38 -19.97
C PRO A 68 8.49 -1.41 -20.44
N ASP A 69 7.96 -0.28 -20.90
CA ASP A 69 6.62 -0.23 -21.50
C ASP A 69 6.74 -0.16 -23.02
N GLY A 70 6.67 -1.33 -23.66
CA GLY A 70 6.41 -1.56 -25.10
C GLY A 70 7.44 -1.04 -26.13
N VAL A 71 7.81 0.25 -26.08
CA VAL A 71 8.63 0.93 -27.10
C VAL A 71 9.88 1.50 -26.45
N ARG A 72 11.06 1.03 -26.88
CA ARG A 72 12.36 1.42 -26.33
C ARG A 72 12.47 2.95 -26.20
N GLY A 73 12.69 3.40 -24.96
CA GLY A 73 12.98 4.79 -24.63
C GLY A 73 11.73 5.64 -24.38
N ARG A 74 10.63 5.47 -25.12
CA ARG A 74 9.48 6.40 -25.07
C ARG A 74 8.85 6.52 -23.68
N GLU A 75 8.76 5.40 -22.99
CA GLU A 75 8.12 5.31 -21.69
C GLU A 75 8.86 4.33 -20.79
N LYS A 76 8.83 4.62 -19.49
CA LYS A 76 9.45 3.80 -18.46
C LYS A 76 8.57 3.80 -17.22
N VAL A 77 8.16 2.60 -16.83
CA VAL A 77 7.27 2.42 -15.68
C VAL A 77 8.08 2.01 -14.46
N LEU A 78 7.79 2.61 -13.32
CA LEU A 78 8.23 2.16 -12.00
C LEU A 78 7.02 1.61 -11.26
N SER A 79 7.04 0.35 -10.87
CA SER A 79 5.90 -0.28 -10.19
C SER A 79 6.34 -1.27 -9.14
N GLY A 80 5.55 -1.42 -8.09
CA GLY A 80 5.86 -2.34 -7.01
C GLY A 80 4.94 -2.13 -5.83
N ARG A 81 5.23 -2.89 -4.76
CA ARG A 81 4.59 -2.71 -3.47
C ARG A 81 5.38 -1.68 -2.67
N VAL A 82 4.67 -0.83 -1.93
CA VAL A 82 5.28 0.19 -1.08
C VAL A 82 5.69 -0.43 0.26
N ALA A 83 6.94 -0.17 0.64
CA ALA A 83 7.51 -0.64 1.89
C ALA A 83 6.98 0.15 3.10
N SER A 84 7.00 -0.53 4.25
CA SER A 84 6.52 -0.08 5.57
C SER A 84 7.27 1.11 6.16
N ASP A 85 8.54 1.24 5.83
CA ASP A 85 9.51 2.11 6.50
C ASP A 85 9.61 3.52 5.90
N VAL A 86 8.78 3.83 4.89
CA VAL A 86 8.89 5.05 4.10
C VAL A 86 7.72 5.98 4.39
N SER A 87 7.94 7.15 5.00
CA SER A 87 6.87 8.14 5.21
C SER A 87 6.64 9.04 3.98
N GLU A 88 7.72 9.52 3.38
CA GLU A 88 7.70 10.33 2.17
C GLU A 88 8.98 10.07 1.37
N THR A 89 8.86 9.88 0.05
CA THR A 89 10.00 9.59 -0.82
C THR A 89 9.82 10.16 -2.21
N ASN A 90 10.91 10.67 -2.75
CA ASN A 90 10.98 11.25 -4.08
C ASN A 90 11.66 10.27 -5.04
N TYR A 91 10.98 9.99 -6.16
CA TYR A 91 11.51 9.22 -7.28
C TYR A 91 11.65 10.15 -8.47
N THR A 92 12.85 10.23 -9.05
CA THR A 92 13.12 11.09 -10.21
C THR A 92 13.29 10.23 -11.44
N CYS A 93 12.49 10.50 -12.47
CA CYS A 93 12.72 9.96 -13.81
C CYS A 93 13.66 10.88 -14.58
N MET A 94 14.70 10.31 -15.17
CA MET A 94 15.69 11.03 -15.96
C MET A 94 16.18 10.19 -17.13
N PRO A 95 16.78 10.79 -18.15
CA PRO A 95 17.47 10.03 -19.19
C PRO A 95 18.73 9.36 -18.63
N ASP A 96 19.09 8.22 -19.19
CA ASP A 96 20.30 7.47 -18.85
C ASP A 96 21.54 8.12 -19.46
N VAL A 97 21.91 9.25 -18.88
CA VAL A 97 23.14 10.00 -19.18
C VAL A 97 23.96 10.15 -17.90
N PRO A 98 25.29 10.32 -18.00
CA PRO A 98 26.11 10.59 -16.84
C PRO A 98 25.60 11.80 -16.07
N ALA A 99 25.39 11.67 -14.75
CA ALA A 99 24.82 12.72 -13.90
C ALA A 99 25.58 14.06 -13.99
N ALA A 100 26.89 14.02 -14.29
CA ALA A 100 27.72 15.20 -14.47
C ALA A 100 27.49 15.96 -15.80
N CYS A 101 26.64 15.46 -16.71
CA CYS A 101 26.39 16.12 -17.99
C CYS A 101 25.42 17.28 -17.86
N CYS A 102 24.27 17.08 -17.21
CA CYS A 102 23.19 18.03 -17.18
C CYS A 102 22.53 18.01 -15.79
N ASP A 103 22.91 18.96 -14.94
CA ASP A 103 22.32 19.11 -13.61
C ASP A 103 20.84 19.52 -13.73
N GLY A 104 19.97 18.87 -12.94
CA GLY A 104 18.55 19.24 -12.84
C GLY A 104 17.65 18.71 -13.96
N VAL A 105 18.13 17.76 -14.78
CA VAL A 105 17.34 17.20 -15.88
C VAL A 105 16.62 15.93 -15.43
N GLY A 106 15.33 16.05 -15.16
CA GLY A 106 14.46 14.96 -14.75
C GLY A 106 13.17 15.44 -14.11
N VAL A 107 12.19 14.56 -14.00
CA VAL A 107 10.91 14.85 -13.35
C VAL A 107 10.79 14.03 -12.10
N THR A 108 10.52 14.71 -10.99
CA THR A 108 10.35 14.07 -9.68
C THR A 108 8.89 13.82 -9.39
N VAL A 109 8.63 12.63 -8.86
CA VAL A 109 7.36 12.18 -8.33
C VAL A 109 7.51 11.97 -6.82
N THR A 110 6.53 12.44 -6.06
CA THR A 110 6.50 12.28 -4.61
C THR A 110 5.51 11.19 -4.20
N LEU A 111 6.00 10.22 -3.45
CA LEU A 111 5.24 9.14 -2.83
C LEU A 111 5.15 9.41 -1.32
N VAL A 112 3.92 9.54 -0.82
CA VAL A 112 3.63 9.61 0.62
C VAL A 112 2.94 8.33 1.05
N VAL A 113 3.44 7.69 2.09
CA VAL A 113 2.85 6.45 2.63
C VAL A 113 2.23 6.77 3.98
N TYR A 114 1.05 6.22 4.23
CA TYR A 114 0.40 6.33 5.53
C TYR A 114 0.06 4.95 6.09
N ASP A 115 0.18 4.83 7.40
CA ASP A 115 -0.22 3.63 8.12
C ASP A 115 -1.74 3.48 8.06
N VAL A 116 -2.20 2.31 7.63
CA VAL A 116 -3.64 2.00 7.69
C VAL A 116 -4.00 1.76 9.14
N PRO A 117 -4.92 2.52 9.72
CA PRO A 117 -5.29 2.29 11.09
C PRO A 117 -6.00 0.93 11.22
N VAL A 118 -5.39 0.01 11.97
CA VAL A 118 -5.84 -1.38 12.13
C VAL A 118 -7.01 -1.47 13.13
N TYR A 119 -8.08 -0.71 12.91
CA TYR A 119 -9.27 -0.77 13.79
C TYR A 119 -10.12 -2.02 13.55
N THR A 120 -10.04 -2.63 12.36
CA THR A 120 -10.93 -3.74 11.96
C THR A 120 -10.62 -5.05 12.67
N THR A 121 -9.35 -5.38 12.90
CA THR A 121 -8.97 -6.62 13.60
C THR A 121 -9.27 -6.55 15.09
N HIS A 122 -9.05 -5.39 15.72
CA HIS A 122 -9.36 -5.19 17.14
C HIS A 122 -10.88 -5.28 17.40
N MET A 123 -11.71 -4.68 16.53
CA MET A 123 -13.16 -4.77 16.64
C MET A 123 -13.68 -6.18 16.37
N ALA A 124 -13.08 -6.93 15.43
CA ALA A 124 -13.44 -8.32 15.19
C ALA A 124 -13.07 -9.23 16.36
N VAL A 125 -11.89 -9.05 16.96
CA VAL A 125 -11.45 -9.80 18.14
C VAL A 125 -12.32 -9.47 19.36
N LEU A 126 -12.60 -8.18 19.61
CA LEU A 126 -13.49 -7.77 20.69
C LEU A 126 -14.91 -8.29 20.48
N GLY A 127 -15.45 -8.20 19.26
CA GLY A 127 -16.76 -8.74 18.91
C GLY A 127 -16.83 -10.26 19.08
N GLY A 128 -15.80 -10.99 18.63
CA GLY A 128 -15.68 -12.44 18.83
C GLY A 128 -15.60 -12.83 20.30
N LEU A 129 -14.84 -12.08 21.11
CA LEU A 129 -14.70 -12.33 22.54
C LEU A 129 -16.03 -12.13 23.29
N VAL A 130 -16.78 -11.08 22.95
CA VAL A 130 -18.10 -10.79 23.52
C VAL A 130 -19.10 -11.90 23.18
N LEU A 131 -19.13 -12.36 21.91
CA LEU A 131 -20.01 -13.45 21.49
C LEU A 131 -19.65 -14.78 22.19
N PHE A 132 -18.35 -15.07 22.33
CA PHE A 132 -17.90 -16.26 23.04
C PHE A 132 -18.32 -16.24 24.52
N LEU A 133 -18.13 -15.11 25.20
CA LEU A 133 -18.56 -14.94 26.59
C LEU A 133 -20.07 -15.07 26.74
N ALA A 134 -20.86 -14.50 25.82
CA ALA A 134 -22.32 -14.62 25.83
C ALA A 134 -22.76 -16.08 25.68
N LEU A 135 -22.13 -16.84 24.79
CA LEU A 135 -22.40 -18.28 24.61
C LEU A 135 -22.07 -19.09 25.86
N VAL A 136 -20.91 -18.84 26.49
CA VAL A 136 -20.53 -19.51 27.73
C VAL A 136 -21.53 -19.21 28.85
N CYS A 137 -21.96 -17.95 28.99
CA CYS A 137 -22.98 -17.57 29.98
C CYS A 137 -24.31 -18.29 29.73
N LEU A 138 -24.76 -18.42 28.47
CA LEU A 138 -25.98 -19.15 28.13
C LEU A 138 -25.89 -20.64 28.48
N VAL A 139 -24.77 -21.29 28.15
CA VAL A 139 -24.54 -22.71 28.47
C VAL A 139 -24.48 -22.93 29.99
N LEU A 140 -23.78 -22.06 30.72
CA LEU A 140 -23.72 -22.12 32.19
C LEU A 140 -25.10 -21.90 32.83
N HIS A 141 -25.90 -20.97 32.29
CA HIS A 141 -27.26 -20.75 32.77
C HIS A 141 -28.16 -21.95 32.48
N GLU A 142 -28.05 -22.57 31.30
CA GLU A 142 -28.87 -23.72 30.92
C GLU A 142 -28.49 -24.97 31.72
N THR A 143 -27.20 -25.23 31.91
CA THR A 143 -26.69 -26.32 32.76
C THR A 143 -27.14 -26.13 34.21
N ARG A 144 -27.04 -24.91 34.75
CA ARG A 144 -27.54 -24.58 36.09
C ARG A 144 -29.05 -24.79 36.20
N ARG A 145 -29.84 -24.34 35.22
CA ARG A 145 -31.30 -24.53 35.20
C ARG A 145 -31.70 -26.02 35.16
N ARG A 146 -30.95 -26.85 34.42
CA ARG A 146 -31.16 -28.30 34.38
C ARG A 146 -30.83 -28.95 35.72
N SER A 147 -29.75 -28.54 36.39
CA SER A 147 -29.37 -29.06 37.71
C SER A 147 -30.39 -28.75 38.81
N TYR A 148 -31.13 -27.63 38.73
CA TYR A 148 -32.17 -27.31 39.72
C TYR A 148 -33.52 -28.00 39.46
N ARG A 149 -33.72 -28.72 38.35
CA ARG A 149 -34.98 -29.40 38.05
C ARG A 149 -34.92 -30.89 38.38
N ARG A 150 -34.96 -31.19 39.68
CA ARG A 150 -35.81 -32.22 40.35
C ARG A 150 -35.32 -32.39 41.80
N VAL A 151 -35.53 -31.37 42.63
CA VAL A 151 -35.94 -31.69 44.00
C VAL A 151 -37.46 -31.85 43.88
N LYS A 152 -37.93 -33.10 43.80
CA LYS A 152 -39.30 -33.40 44.20
C LYS A 152 -39.37 -32.98 45.66
N THR A 153 -40.16 -31.98 45.99
CA THR A 153 -40.72 -31.85 47.32
C THR A 153 -41.63 -33.06 47.52
N ALA A 154 -41.02 -34.19 47.88
CA ALA A 154 -41.73 -35.22 48.62
C ALA A 154 -41.61 -34.78 50.06
N ASP A 155 -42.65 -34.13 50.56
CA ASP A 155 -43.09 -34.36 51.93
C ASP A 155 -44.60 -34.17 51.97
N GLU A 156 -45.23 -35.25 52.38
CA GLU A 156 -46.65 -35.47 52.59
C GLU A 156 -47.09 -34.65 53.81
N VAL A 157 -47.84 -33.57 53.62
CA VAL A 157 -48.65 -32.98 54.69
C VAL A 157 -49.92 -32.46 54.02
N ASP A 158 -50.94 -33.32 53.93
CA ASP A 158 -52.37 -32.96 53.79
C ASP A 158 -53.21 -34.25 53.84
N ALA A 159 -53.01 -35.06 54.87
CA ALA A 159 -53.77 -36.28 55.12
C ALA A 159 -54.04 -36.50 56.60
N GLU A 160 -54.59 -35.49 57.27
CA GLU A 160 -55.34 -35.62 58.52
C GLU A 160 -56.18 -34.35 58.64
N TRP A 161 -57.32 -34.38 59.34
CA TRP A 161 -58.32 -33.30 59.49
C TRP A 161 -59.40 -33.16 58.39
N GLU A 162 -59.97 -34.27 57.92
CA GLU A 162 -61.40 -34.30 57.65
C GLU A 162 -62.01 -35.52 58.34
N TYR A 163 -63.09 -35.28 59.10
CA TYR A 163 -63.90 -36.23 59.89
C TYR A 163 -63.35 -36.60 61.28
N VAL A 164 -63.77 -35.87 62.33
CA VAL A 164 -64.81 -36.24 63.33
C VAL A 164 -65.15 -34.99 64.15
#